data_AF-A0A2N4YT15-F1
#
_entry.id   AF-A0A2N4YT15-F1
#
_cell.length_a   1.000
_cell.length_b   1.000
_cell.length_c   1.000
_cell.angle_alpha   90.00
_cell.angle_beta   90.00
_cell.angle_gamma   90.00
#
_symmetry.space_group_name_H-M   'P 1'
#
loop_
_entity.id
_entity.type
_entity.pdbx_description
1 polymer ?
#
loop_
_entity_poly.entity_id
_entity_poly.type
_entity_poly.pdbx_seq_one_letter_code
_entity_poly.pdbx_strand_id
1 'polypeptide(L)'
;LLLSEKVMFEVGKKLGKQTAHHLIYECAMQAFEKRHAFKTVLLAHPVLAACITERDLDHWLDPAHYTGCAAQKVDDVIRFAEQSGHLTSPEGSGL
;
A
#
# COMPACT_ATOMS: atom_id res chain seq x y z
N LEU A 1 -4.39 10.45 -1.02
CA LEU A 1 -4.26 9.64 -2.25
C LEU A 1 -3.02 8.76 -2.29
N LEU A 2 -2.10 8.82 -1.32
CA LEU A 2 -0.86 8.01 -1.31
C LEU A 2 -1.09 6.50 -1.56
N LEU A 3 -2.16 5.94 -1.00
CA LEU A 3 -2.49 4.51 -1.13
C LEU A 3 -3.38 4.18 -2.34
N SER A 4 -3.61 5.11 -3.26
CA SER A 4 -4.42 4.85 -4.47
C SER A 4 -3.78 3.80 -5.38
N GLU A 5 -2.45 3.70 -5.38
CA GLU A 5 -1.72 2.69 -6.15
C GLU A 5 -2.04 1.26 -5.66
N LYS A 6 -2.09 1.02 -4.34
CA LYS A 6 -2.47 -0.27 -3.79
C LYS A 6 -3.86 -0.69 -4.26
N VAL A 7 -4.83 0.24 -4.21
CA VAL A 7 -6.18 0.00 -4.72
C VAL A 7 -6.16 -0.30 -6.23
N MET A 8 -5.41 0.46 -7.02
CA MET A 8 -5.26 0.24 -8.46
C MET A 8 -4.72 -1.16 -8.77
N PHE A 9 -3.71 -1.64 -8.04
CA PHE A 9 -3.17 -2.98 -8.25
C PHE A 9 -4.20 -4.07 -7.96
N GLU A 10 -4.92 -3.97 -6.83
CA GLU A 10 -5.90 -4.99 -6.44
C GLU A 10 -7.13 -5.00 -7.36
N VAL A 11 -7.61 -3.82 -7.78
CA VAL A 11 -8.67 -3.70 -8.78
C VAL A 11 -8.19 -4.17 -10.15
N GLY A 12 -6.93 -3.92 -10.50
CA GLY A 12 -6.31 -4.36 -11.76
C GLY A 12 -6.28 -5.88 -11.94
N LYS A 13 -6.20 -6.65 -10.84
CA LYS A 13 -6.35 -8.11 -10.86
C LYS A 13 -7.74 -8.58 -11.31
N LYS A 14 -8.78 -7.73 -11.13
CA LYS A 14 -10.18 -8.06 -11.45
C LYS A 14 -10.64 -7.46 -12.77
N LEU A 15 -10.30 -6.20 -13.04
CA LEU A 15 -10.81 -5.42 -14.19
C LEU A 15 -9.78 -5.21 -15.31
N GLY A 16 -8.55 -5.67 -15.10
CA GLY A 16 -7.42 -5.38 -15.99
C GLY A 16 -6.74 -4.05 -15.67
N LYS A 17 -5.43 -3.99 -15.94
CA LYS A 17 -4.56 -2.87 -15.54
C LYS A 17 -5.02 -1.51 -16.07
N GLN A 18 -5.38 -1.43 -17.35
CA GLN A 18 -5.74 -0.15 -18.00
C GLN A 18 -7.06 0.39 -17.46
N THR A 19 -8.09 -0.47 -17.35
CA THR A 19 -9.39 -0.12 -16.77
C THR A 19 -9.23 0.34 -15.32
N ALA A 20 -8.49 -0.40 -14.52
CA ALA A 20 -8.26 -0.05 -13.11
C ALA A 20 -7.51 1.28 -12.98
N HIS A 21 -6.45 1.51 -13.77
CA HIS A 21 -5.73 2.78 -13.77
C HIS A 21 -6.67 3.96 -14.05
N HIS A 22 -7.48 3.87 -15.11
CA HIS A 22 -8.40 4.93 -15.50
C HIS A 22 -9.43 5.24 -14.39
N LEU A 23 -10.14 4.22 -13.90
CA LEU A 23 -11.20 4.39 -12.91
C LEU A 23 -10.67 4.90 -11.56
N ILE A 24 -9.55 4.35 -11.10
CA ILE A 24 -8.97 4.74 -9.81
C ILE A 24 -8.39 6.15 -9.88
N TYR A 25 -7.79 6.53 -11.01
CA TYR A 25 -7.33 7.89 -11.24
C TYR A 25 -8.48 8.90 -11.21
N GLU A 26 -9.57 8.62 -11.93
CA GLU A 26 -10.76 9.49 -11.95
C GLU A 26 -11.35 9.65 -10.54
N CYS A 27 -11.53 8.55 -9.81
CA CYS A 27 -12.04 8.58 -8.44
C CYS A 27 -11.09 9.34 -7.50
N ALA A 28 -9.78 9.20 -7.68
CA ALA A 28 -8.77 9.91 -6.88
C ALA A 28 -8.86 11.41 -7.11
N MET A 29 -8.98 11.83 -8.37
CA MET A 29 -9.14 13.24 -8.72
C MET A 29 -10.44 13.82 -8.18
N GLN A 30 -11.56 13.11 -8.37
CA GLN A 30 -12.85 13.52 -7.81
C GLN A 30 -12.79 13.68 -6.28
N ALA A 31 -12.16 12.73 -5.58
CA ALA A 31 -12.01 12.80 -4.13
C ALA A 31 -11.19 14.04 -3.70
N PHE A 32 -10.11 14.35 -4.43
CA PHE A 32 -9.28 15.51 -4.17
C PHE A 32 -10.01 16.82 -4.42
N GLU A 33 -10.61 16.98 -5.61
CA GLU A 33 -11.30 18.20 -6.03
C GLU A 33 -12.51 18.51 -5.14
N LYS A 34 -13.31 17.49 -4.82
CA LYS A 34 -14.52 17.63 -3.99
C LYS A 34 -14.24 17.55 -2.48
N ARG A 35 -12.97 17.36 -2.07
CA ARG A 35 -12.56 17.12 -0.68
C ARG A 35 -13.35 16.01 0.01
N HIS A 36 -13.64 14.95 -0.73
CA HIS A 36 -14.32 13.76 -0.22
C HIS A 36 -13.31 12.69 0.19
N ALA A 37 -13.71 11.83 1.13
CA ALA A 37 -12.93 10.65 1.44
C ALA A 37 -12.83 9.74 0.22
N PHE A 38 -11.60 9.35 -0.15
CA PHE A 38 -11.34 8.51 -1.31
C PHE A 38 -12.11 7.18 -1.28
N LYS A 39 -12.16 6.54 -0.09
CA LYS A 39 -12.96 5.34 0.17
C LYS A 39 -14.42 5.52 -0.24
N THR A 40 -15.04 6.65 0.14
CA THR A 40 -16.44 6.96 -0.19
C THR A 40 -16.66 7.11 -1.69
N VAL A 41 -15.74 7.77 -2.40
CA VAL A 41 -15.85 7.92 -3.87
C VAL A 41 -15.75 6.58 -4.58
N LEU A 42 -14.84 5.70 -4.14
CA LEU A 42 -14.69 4.35 -4.70
C LEU A 42 -15.94 3.48 -4.50
N LEU A 43 -16.52 3.50 -3.30
CA LEU A 43 -17.74 2.73 -2.99
C LEU A 43 -18.99 3.29 -3.68
N ALA A 44 -18.99 4.57 -4.04
CA ALA A 44 -20.08 5.18 -4.81
C ALA A 44 -19.97 4.92 -6.32
N HIS A 45 -18.80 4.51 -6.82
CA HIS A 45 -18.59 4.29 -8.25
C HIS A 45 -19.17 2.92 -8.68
N PRO A 46 -20.17 2.85 -9.58
CA PRO A 46 -20.92 1.62 -9.86
C PRO A 46 -20.07 0.41 -10.26
N VAL A 47 -19.08 0.63 -11.15
CA VAL A 47 -18.19 -0.45 -11.62
C VAL A 47 -17.27 -0.97 -10.51
N LEU A 48 -16.81 -0.06 -9.63
CA LEU A 48 -15.89 -0.41 -8.56
C LEU A 48 -16.65 -1.09 -7.42
N ALA A 49 -17.80 -0.55 -7.01
CA ALA A 49 -18.69 -1.12 -6.01
C ALA A 49 -19.17 -2.56 -6.34
N ALA A 50 -19.23 -2.92 -7.62
CA ALA A 50 -19.53 -4.28 -8.05
C ALA A 50 -18.40 -5.29 -7.79
N CYS A 51 -17.16 -4.83 -7.54
CA CYS A 51 -15.98 -5.69 -7.45
C CYS A 51 -15.10 -5.47 -6.22
N ILE A 52 -15.37 -4.46 -5.39
CA ILE A 52 -14.66 -4.19 -4.13
C ILE A 52 -15.65 -4.04 -2.99
N THR A 53 -15.28 -4.53 -1.80
CA THR A 53 -16.07 -4.34 -0.59
C THR A 53 -15.48 -3.25 0.30
N GLU A 54 -16.26 -2.78 1.26
CA GLU A 54 -15.77 -1.84 2.27
C GLU A 54 -14.56 -2.39 3.03
N ARG A 55 -14.63 -3.67 3.43
CA ARG A 55 -13.56 -4.38 4.14
C ARG A 55 -12.27 -4.49 3.31
N ASP A 56 -12.40 -4.70 2.00
CA ASP A 56 -11.23 -4.70 1.11
C ASP A 56 -10.52 -3.35 1.15
N LEU A 57 -11.29 -2.26 1.09
CA LEU A 57 -10.74 -0.91 1.15
C LEU A 57 -10.14 -0.57 2.51
N ASP A 58 -10.73 -1.01 3.61
CA ASP A 58 -10.13 -0.84 4.95
C ASP A 58 -8.76 -1.52 5.03
N HIS A 59 -8.62 -2.69 4.43
CA HIS A 59 -7.34 -3.38 4.39
C HIS A 59 -6.33 -2.69 3.45
N TRP A 60 -6.75 -2.27 2.26
CA TRP A 60 -5.85 -1.69 1.25
C TRP A 60 -5.45 -0.25 1.53
N LEU A 61 -6.27 0.50 2.27
CA LEU A 61 -6.03 1.89 2.66
C LEU A 61 -5.41 2.02 4.06
N ASP A 62 -5.00 0.91 4.67
CA ASP A 62 -4.16 0.91 5.85
C ASP A 62 -2.67 0.98 5.45
N PRO A 63 -1.94 2.06 5.79
CA PRO A 63 -0.54 2.22 5.43
C PRO A 63 0.38 1.14 6.03
N ALA A 64 0.01 0.53 7.16
CA ALA A 64 0.79 -0.54 7.77
C ALA A 64 0.85 -1.80 6.87
N HIS A 65 -0.15 -1.99 6.01
CA HIS A 65 -0.22 -3.10 5.08
C HIS A 65 0.45 -2.83 3.72
N TYR A 66 1.07 -1.65 3.53
CA TYR A 66 1.67 -1.24 2.25
C TYR A 66 3.13 -0.76 2.38
N THR A 67 3.95 -1.50 3.14
CA THR A 67 5.37 -1.18 3.36
C THR A 67 6.33 -1.90 2.40
N GLY A 68 5.83 -2.78 1.54
CA GLY A 68 6.66 -3.58 0.62
C GLY A 68 7.77 -4.35 1.35
N CYS A 69 8.98 -4.33 0.79
CA CYS A 69 10.15 -5.01 1.35
C CYS A 69 10.85 -4.21 2.47
N ALA A 70 10.24 -3.18 3.05
CA ALA A 70 10.91 -2.30 4.02
C ALA A 70 11.57 -3.08 5.17
N ALA A 71 10.83 -3.99 5.83
CA ALA A 71 11.38 -4.81 6.91
C ALA A 71 12.56 -5.67 6.43
N GLN A 72 12.41 -6.37 5.30
CA GLN A 72 13.48 -7.19 4.70
C GLN A 72 14.74 -6.36 4.39
N LYS A 73 14.57 -5.12 3.91
CA LYS A 73 15.70 -4.23 3.62
C LYS A 73 16.40 -3.75 4.88
N VAL A 74 15.65 -3.50 5.96
CA VAL A 74 16.23 -3.21 7.28
C VAL A 74 17.04 -4.41 7.77
N ASP A 75 16.48 -5.62 7.70
CA ASP A 75 17.17 -6.86 8.10
C ASP A 75 18.44 -7.11 7.28
N ASP A 76 18.40 -6.84 5.97
CA ASP A 76 19.56 -6.96 5.08
C ASP A 76 20.70 -6.01 5.49
N VAL A 77 20.38 -4.78 5.89
CA VAL A 77 21.37 -3.79 6.34
C VAL A 77 21.94 -4.16 7.70
N ILE A 78 21.10 -4.61 8.65
CA ILE A 78 21.55 -5.07 9.97
C ILE A 78 22.54 -6.23 9.80
N ARG A 79 22.17 -7.24 9.01
CA ARG A 79 23.02 -8.42 8.75
C ARG A 79 24.36 -8.03 8.13
N PHE A 80 24.35 -7.10 7.17
CA PHE A 80 25.59 -6.58 6.58
C PHE A 80 26.46 -5.87 7.62
N ALA A 81 25.86 -5.03 8.48
CA ALA A 81 26.59 -4.28 9.51
C ALA A 81 27.23 -5.21 10.55
N GLU A 82 26.56 -6.29 10.93
CA GLU A 82 27.11 -7.34 11.80
C GLU A 82 28.30 -8.06 11.15
N GLN A 83 28.15 -8.48 9.88
CA GLN A 83 29.19 -9.21 9.14
C GLN A 83 30.44 -8.37 8.85
N SER A 84 30.28 -7.06 8.71
CA SER A 84 31.37 -6.11 8.44
C SER A 84 32.03 -5.57 9.72
N GLY A 85 31.51 -5.92 10.90
CA GLY A 85 32.00 -5.43 12.19
C GLY A 85 31.63 -3.97 12.49
N HIS A 86 30.71 -3.38 11.71
CA HIS A 86 30.15 -2.05 11.96
C HIS A 86 29.08 -2.04 13.05
N LEU A 87 28.51 -3.20 13.36
CA LEU A 87 27.61 -3.43 14.47
C LEU A 87 28.17 -4.55 15.34
N THR A 88 28.39 -4.31 16.63
CA THR A 88 28.67 -5.38 17.59
C THR A 88 27.36 -6.05 17.97
N SER A 89 27.25 -7.36 17.72
CA SER A 89 26.10 -8.14 18.16
C SER A 89 25.96 -8.04 19.68
N PRO A 90 24.73 -7.89 20.22
CA PRO A 90 24.50 -7.72 21.66
C PRO A 90 25.02 -8.90 22.51
N GLU A 91 25.22 -10.07 21.91
CA GLU A 91 25.76 -11.26 22.59
C GLU A 91 27.28 -11.23 22.85
N GLY A 92 28.00 -10.20 22.37
CA GLY A 92 29.45 -10.05 22.59
C GLY A 92 29.86 -9.22 23.81
N SER A 93 28.90 -8.74 24.61
CA SER A 93 29.16 -7.88 25.80
C SER A 93 28.92 -8.60 27.14
N GLY A 94 29.35 -9.86 27.22
CA GLY A 94 29.47 -10.57 28.50
C GLY A 94 30.86 -10.37 29.09
N LEU A 95 31.00 -9.34 29.94
CA LEU A 95 31.96 -9.35 31.05
C LEU A 95 31.37 -10.18 32.20
#